data_AF-A0A075JWU0-F1
#
_entry.id   AF-A0A075JWU0-F1
#
_cell.length_a   1.000
_cell.length_b   1.000
_cell.length_c   1.000
_cell.angle_alpha   90.00
_cell.angle_beta   90.00
_cell.angle_gamma   90.00
#
_symmetry.space_group_name_H-M   'P 1'
#
loop_
_entity.id
_entity.type
_entity.pdbx_description
1 polymer ?
#
loop_
_entity_poly.entity_id
_entity_poly.type
_entity_poly.pdbx_seq_one_letter_code
_entity_poly.pdbx_strand_id
1 'polypeptide(L)'
;MTTDGKVAAQRYLISFDDGAMDSIPEEDLPSVGEAAHKVLRDAKAAGVWIFGCGVGRQQSTIVATDGTITAGPVQETKAVIGGFSIIEVSSREEAHIWAARFAAACRCAQEVREIMFDPES
;
A
#
# COMPACT_ATOMS: atom_id res chain seq x y z
N MET A 1 -35.68 -3.71 17.97
CA MET A 1 -34.86 -2.48 17.92
C MET A 1 -33.45 -2.87 18.31
N THR A 2 -32.69 -3.35 17.34
CA THR A 2 -31.28 -3.77 17.50
C THR A 2 -30.55 -3.28 16.26
N THR A 3 -30.25 -1.99 16.24
CA THR A 3 -29.19 -1.46 15.37
C THR A 3 -27.89 -1.84 16.04
N ASP A 4 -27.34 -2.98 15.60
CA ASP A 4 -25.97 -3.35 15.91
C ASP A 4 -25.08 -2.30 15.21
N GLY A 5 -24.64 -1.32 15.99
CA GLY A 5 -23.88 -0.16 15.52
C GLY A 5 -22.45 -0.51 15.16
N LYS A 6 -22.25 -1.48 14.27
CA LYS A 6 -20.94 -1.72 13.66
C LYS A 6 -20.70 -0.57 12.68
N VAL A 7 -19.79 0.34 13.04
CA VAL A 7 -19.30 1.36 12.12
C VAL A 7 -18.82 0.63 10.86
N ALA A 8 -19.28 1.08 9.69
CA ALA A 8 -18.89 0.46 8.42
C ALA A 8 -17.37 0.58 8.26
N ALA A 9 -16.69 -0.56 8.25
CA ALA A 9 -15.25 -0.59 8.05
C ALA A 9 -14.95 -0.24 6.58
N GLN A 10 -13.99 0.66 6.41
CA GLN A 10 -13.54 1.17 5.12
C GLN A 10 -12.16 0.62 4.83
N ARG A 11 -11.93 0.25 3.57
CA ARG A 11 -10.63 -0.26 3.12
C ARG A 11 -9.82 0.88 2.52
N TYR A 12 -8.53 0.94 2.85
CA TYR A 12 -7.62 1.97 2.36
C TYR A 12 -6.37 1.35 1.76
N LEU A 13 -5.99 1.85 0.59
CA LEU A 13 -4.68 1.68 -0.02
C LEU A 13 -3.74 2.75 0.54
N ILE A 14 -2.64 2.31 1.15
CA ILE A 14 -1.50 3.14 1.54
C ILE A 14 -0.35 2.75 0.62
N SER A 15 0.12 3.66 -0.22
CA SER A 15 1.12 3.36 -1.25
C SER A 15 2.20 4.43 -1.36
N PHE A 16 3.33 4.07 -1.96
CA PHE A 16 4.36 5.01 -2.39
C PHE A 16 4.82 4.68 -3.81
N ASP A 17 5.29 5.69 -4.53
CA ASP A 17 5.76 5.52 -5.90
C ASP A 17 7.14 4.84 -5.95
N ASP A 18 7.40 4.15 -7.04
CA ASP A 18 8.75 3.69 -7.37
C ASP A 18 9.71 4.90 -7.43
N GLY A 19 10.91 4.70 -6.94
CA GLY A 19 11.90 5.77 -6.74
C GLY A 19 11.76 6.59 -5.46
N ALA A 20 10.65 6.48 -4.71
CA ALA A 20 10.45 7.24 -3.47
C ALA A 20 11.48 6.95 -2.36
N MET A 21 12.25 5.86 -2.51
CA MET A 21 13.28 5.41 -1.58
C MET A 21 14.71 5.54 -2.17
N ASP A 22 14.88 6.13 -3.35
CA ASP A 22 16.19 6.19 -4.05
C ASP A 22 17.25 7.02 -3.30
N SER A 23 16.82 7.89 -2.39
CA SER A 23 17.73 8.65 -1.53
C SER A 23 18.28 7.84 -0.33
N ILE A 24 17.76 6.62 -0.10
CA ILE A 24 18.18 5.76 0.99
C ILE A 24 19.37 4.90 0.50
N PRO A 25 20.50 4.86 1.24
CA PRO A 25 21.60 3.96 0.91
C PRO A 25 21.17 2.50 0.87
N GLU A 26 21.71 1.71 -0.06
CA GLU A 26 21.32 0.30 -0.23
C GLU A 26 21.55 -0.52 1.06
N GLU A 27 22.64 -0.24 1.78
CA GLU A 27 22.99 -0.84 3.07
C GLU A 27 21.95 -0.59 4.18
N ASP A 28 21.16 0.48 4.05
CA ASP A 28 20.10 0.84 4.99
C ASP A 28 18.77 0.16 4.66
N LEU A 29 18.56 -0.31 3.42
CA LEU A 29 17.29 -0.90 2.98
C LEU A 29 16.84 -2.11 3.83
N PRO A 30 17.71 -3.02 4.29
CA PRO A 30 17.30 -4.09 5.20
C PRO A 30 16.70 -3.55 6.51
N SER A 31 17.26 -2.47 7.06
CA SER A 31 16.74 -1.86 8.30
C SER A 31 15.38 -1.18 8.08
N VAL A 32 15.18 -0.57 6.91
CA VAL A 32 13.90 0.00 6.48
C VAL A 32 12.85 -1.09 6.31
N GLY A 33 13.21 -2.19 5.66
CA GLY A 33 12.34 -3.36 5.50
C GLY A 33 11.89 -3.93 6.85
N GLU A 34 12.80 -4.08 7.81
CA GLU A 34 12.44 -4.55 9.16
C GLU A 34 11.54 -3.57 9.91
N ALA A 35 11.79 -2.25 9.79
CA ALA A 35 10.91 -1.24 10.37
C ALA A 35 9.50 -1.31 9.79
N ALA A 36 9.35 -1.47 8.47
CA ALA A 36 8.07 -1.65 7.81
C ALA A 36 7.38 -2.96 8.24
N HIS A 37 8.13 -4.06 8.35
CA HIS A 37 7.62 -5.32 8.88
C HIS A 37 7.12 -5.21 10.32
N LYS A 38 7.75 -4.38 11.16
CA LYS A 38 7.23 -4.11 12.51
C LYS A 38 5.84 -3.47 12.44
N VAL A 39 5.65 -2.45 11.59
CA VAL A 39 4.33 -1.81 11.42
C VAL A 39 3.29 -2.81 10.90
N LEU A 40 3.68 -3.66 9.94
CA LEU A 40 2.85 -4.76 9.44
C LEU A 40 2.44 -5.73 10.55
N ARG A 41 3.37 -6.15 11.41
CA ARG A 41 3.06 -7.05 12.54
C ARG A 41 2.07 -6.40 13.51
N ASP A 42 2.26 -5.12 13.80
CA ASP A 42 1.35 -4.36 14.65
C ASP A 42 -0.04 -4.22 14.00
N ALA A 43 -0.12 -4.02 12.67
CA ALA A 43 -1.38 -3.95 11.92
C ALA A 43 -2.12 -5.30 11.91
N LYS A 44 -1.39 -6.41 11.75
CA LYS A 44 -1.96 -7.76 11.89
C LYS A 44 -2.48 -8.01 13.30
N ALA A 45 -1.72 -7.62 14.33
CA ALA A 45 -2.14 -7.78 15.72
C ALA A 45 -3.38 -6.94 16.06
N ALA A 46 -3.54 -5.77 15.43
CA ALA A 46 -4.73 -4.93 15.56
C ALA A 46 -5.93 -5.43 14.73
N GLY A 47 -5.76 -6.45 13.89
CA GLY A 47 -6.83 -6.99 13.04
C GLY A 47 -7.20 -6.12 11.85
N VAL A 48 -6.37 -5.11 11.51
CA VAL A 48 -6.66 -4.15 10.42
C VAL A 48 -5.94 -4.48 9.11
N TRP A 49 -5.03 -5.47 9.10
CA TRP A 49 -4.23 -5.80 7.93
C TRP A 49 -4.98 -6.72 6.96
N ILE A 50 -5.10 -6.32 5.68
CA ILE A 50 -5.57 -7.19 4.60
C ILE A 50 -4.38 -7.78 3.84
N PHE A 51 -3.61 -6.93 3.16
CA PHE A 51 -2.53 -7.34 2.27
C PHE A 51 -1.51 -6.22 2.05
N GLY A 52 -0.32 -6.52 1.58
CA GLY A 52 0.68 -5.51 1.21
C GLY A 52 2.02 -6.12 0.86
N CYS A 53 2.76 -5.44 -0.02
CA CYS A 53 4.09 -5.83 -0.48
C CYS A 53 4.81 -4.68 -1.17
N GLY A 54 6.12 -4.85 -1.39
CA GLY A 54 6.85 -4.10 -2.40
C GLY A 54 6.52 -4.63 -3.79
N VAL A 55 6.47 -3.74 -4.77
CA VAL A 55 6.33 -4.08 -6.19
C VAL A 55 7.73 -4.12 -6.78
N GLY A 56 8.06 -5.17 -7.53
CA GLY A 56 9.36 -5.28 -8.18
C GLY A 56 9.61 -4.11 -9.13
N ARG A 57 10.89 -3.75 -9.31
CA ARG A 57 11.30 -2.80 -10.36
C ARG A 57 11.43 -3.54 -11.68
N GLN A 58 10.39 -3.46 -12.49
CA GLN A 58 10.34 -4.00 -13.85
C GLN A 58 9.37 -3.22 -14.73
N GLN A 59 9.60 -3.23 -16.05
CA GLN A 59 8.62 -2.74 -16.99
C GLN A 59 7.34 -3.59 -16.89
N SER A 60 6.20 -2.92 -16.75
CA SER A 60 4.91 -3.61 -16.72
C SER A 60 4.57 -4.18 -18.10
N THR A 61 3.56 -5.05 -18.14
CA THR A 61 2.97 -5.57 -19.36
C THR A 61 1.52 -5.15 -19.43
N ILE A 62 1.05 -4.73 -20.61
CA ILE A 62 -0.35 -4.40 -20.88
C ILE A 62 -0.96 -5.56 -21.65
N VAL A 63 -2.11 -6.03 -21.19
CA VAL A 63 -2.95 -7.00 -21.92
C VAL A 63 -4.17 -6.25 -22.42
N ALA A 64 -4.30 -6.15 -23.75
CA ALA A 64 -5.43 -5.51 -24.40
C ALA A 64 -6.68 -6.40 -24.38
N THR A 65 -7.84 -5.83 -24.73
CA THR A 65 -9.14 -6.54 -24.70
C THR A 65 -9.22 -7.68 -25.72
N ASP A 66 -8.36 -7.69 -26.74
CA ASP A 66 -8.23 -8.76 -27.71
C ASP A 66 -7.20 -9.84 -27.29
N GLY A 67 -6.61 -9.70 -26.10
CA GLY A 67 -5.58 -10.59 -25.58
C GLY A 67 -4.16 -10.26 -26.05
N THR A 68 -3.96 -9.21 -26.86
CA THR A 68 -2.62 -8.78 -27.27
C THR A 68 -1.81 -8.33 -26.06
N ILE A 69 -0.56 -8.80 -25.98
CA ILE A 69 0.38 -8.50 -24.90
C ILE A 69 1.43 -7.52 -25.41
N THR A 70 1.56 -6.36 -24.76
CA THR A 70 2.56 -5.35 -25.09
C THR A 70 3.33 -4.87 -23.87
N ALA A 71 4.51 -4.32 -24.08
CA ALA A 71 5.25 -3.65 -23.02
C ALA A 71 4.47 -2.40 -22.56
N GLY A 72 4.34 -2.25 -21.25
CA GLY A 72 3.78 -1.07 -20.62
C GLY A 72 4.73 0.13 -20.69
N PRO A 73 4.28 1.31 -20.22
CA PRO A 73 5.13 2.49 -20.16
C PRO A 73 6.36 2.23 -19.29
N VAL A 74 7.50 2.80 -19.68
CA VAL A 74 8.71 2.81 -18.85
C VAL A 74 8.52 3.81 -17.69
N GLN A 75 9.06 3.49 -16.53
CA GLN A 75 8.83 4.20 -15.26
C GLN A 75 9.16 5.70 -15.34
N GLU A 76 10.15 6.08 -16.15
CA GLU A 76 10.55 7.48 -16.37
C GLU A 76 9.43 8.34 -16.99
N THR A 77 8.44 7.71 -17.63
CA THR A 77 7.34 8.41 -18.32
C THR A 77 6.04 8.44 -17.52
N LYS A 78 5.94 7.65 -16.45
CA LYS A 78 4.73 7.52 -15.64
C LYS A 78 5.07 6.98 -14.26
N ALA A 79 4.63 7.69 -13.22
CA ALA A 79 4.70 7.18 -11.85
C ALA A 79 3.97 5.84 -11.72
N VAL A 80 4.65 4.86 -11.10
CA VAL A 80 4.12 3.53 -10.82
C VAL A 80 4.32 3.23 -9.34
N ILE A 81 3.46 2.39 -8.76
CA ILE A 81 3.55 2.01 -7.35
C ILE A 81 4.83 1.19 -7.12
N GLY A 82 5.65 1.62 -6.16
CA GLY A 82 6.84 0.88 -5.69
C GLY A 82 6.54 -0.03 -4.51
N GLY A 83 5.49 0.26 -3.75
CA GLY A 83 5.00 -0.61 -2.68
C GLY A 83 3.69 -0.11 -2.09
N PHE A 84 2.97 -1.02 -1.43
CA PHE A 84 1.68 -0.69 -0.86
C PHE A 84 1.26 -1.60 0.30
N SER A 85 0.26 -1.14 1.03
CA SER A 85 -0.54 -1.93 1.96
C SER A 85 -2.02 -1.59 1.82
N ILE A 86 -2.86 -2.58 2.08
CA ILE A 86 -4.31 -2.47 2.17
C ILE A 86 -4.70 -2.79 3.61
N ILE A 87 -5.41 -1.86 4.23
CA ILE A 87 -5.91 -2.01 5.60
C ILE A 87 -7.43 -1.78 5.64
N GLU A 88 -8.09 -2.36 6.63
CA GLU A 88 -9.50 -2.14 6.94
C GLU A 88 -9.65 -1.52 8.32
N VAL A 89 -10.21 -0.32 8.38
CA VAL A 89 -10.33 0.51 9.59
C VAL A 89 -11.68 1.20 9.66
N SER A 90 -12.03 1.76 10.82
CA SER A 90 -13.35 2.35 11.04
C SER A 90 -13.49 3.78 10.48
N SER A 91 -12.37 4.43 10.14
CA SER A 91 -12.34 5.82 9.68
C SER A 91 -11.10 6.16 8.86
N ARG A 92 -11.17 7.25 8.11
CA ARG A 92 -10.02 7.79 7.35
C ARG A 92 -8.90 8.25 8.27
N GLU A 93 -9.24 8.77 9.44
CA GLU A 93 -8.30 9.22 10.45
C GLU A 93 -7.46 8.05 10.99
N GLU A 94 -8.08 6.89 11.23
CA GLU A 94 -7.34 5.67 11.58
C GLU A 94 -6.41 5.23 10.44
N ALA A 95 -6.85 5.34 9.19
CA ALA A 95 -5.99 5.05 8.05
C ALA A 95 -4.76 5.96 8.00
N HIS A 96 -4.93 7.27 8.27
CA HIS A 96 -3.81 8.20 8.35
C HIS A 96 -2.81 7.86 9.46
N ILE A 97 -3.28 7.35 10.61
CA ILE A 97 -2.40 6.91 11.70
C ILE A 97 -1.52 5.75 11.22
N TRP A 98 -2.09 4.75 10.54
CA TRP A 98 -1.31 3.66 9.97
C TRP A 98 -0.37 4.12 8.86
N ALA A 99 -0.84 5.00 7.97
CA ALA A 99 -0.03 5.57 6.90
C ALA A 99 1.16 6.37 7.43
N ALA A 100 0.98 7.15 8.51
CA ALA A 100 2.07 7.89 9.13
C ALA A 100 3.14 6.94 9.72
N ARG A 101 2.72 5.81 10.28
CA ARG A 101 3.65 4.78 10.78
C ARG A 101 4.43 4.13 9.65
N PHE A 102 3.77 3.79 8.53
CA PHE A 102 4.45 3.30 7.34
C PHE A 102 5.37 4.36 6.73
N ALA A 103 4.96 5.63 6.69
CA ALA A 103 5.79 6.72 6.18
C ALA A 103 7.10 6.86 6.97
N ALA A 104 7.01 6.84 8.30
CA ALA A 104 8.17 6.87 9.17
C ALA A 104 9.05 5.62 9.00
N ALA A 105 8.45 4.43 8.89
CA ALA A 105 9.17 3.17 8.74
C ALA A 105 9.89 3.06 7.39
N CYS A 106 9.19 3.32 6.29
CA CYS A 106 9.70 3.29 4.92
C CYS A 106 10.59 4.51 4.59
N ARG A 107 10.62 5.52 5.45
CA ARG A 107 11.35 6.79 5.27
C ARG A 107 10.97 7.53 3.99
N CYS A 108 9.72 7.37 3.54
CA CYS A 108 9.18 8.02 2.35
C CYS A 108 7.70 8.38 2.55
N ALA A 109 7.22 9.40 1.82
CA ALA A 109 5.82 9.81 1.87
C ALA A 109 4.89 8.68 1.41
N GLN A 110 3.73 8.57 2.06
CA GLN A 110 2.70 7.60 1.71
C GLN A 110 1.47 8.34 1.21
N GLU A 111 0.93 7.91 0.09
CA GLU A 111 -0.38 8.29 -0.40
C GLU A 111 -1.44 7.40 0.23
N VAL A 112 -2.58 7.98 0.62
CA VAL A 112 -3.72 7.26 1.21
C VAL A 112 -4.94 7.43 0.34
N ARG A 113 -5.51 6.33 -0.15
CA ARG A 113 -6.74 6.31 -0.96
C ARG A 113 -7.73 5.31 -0.39
N GLU A 114 -8.99 5.70 -0.29
CA GLU A 114 -10.06 4.75 -0.01
C GLU A 114 -10.25 3.83 -1.22
N ILE A 115 -10.41 2.53 -0.97
CA ILE A 115 -10.78 1.55 -2.00
C ILE A 115 -12.21 1.09 -1.75
N MET A 116 -12.98 0.96 -2.84
CA MET A 116 -14.37 0.55 -2.76
C MET A 116 -14.48 -0.87 -2.21
N PHE A 117 -15.49 -1.11 -1.38
CA PHE A 117 -15.81 -2.45 -0.91
C PHE A 117 -16.47 -3.27 -2.03
N ASP A 118 -15.92 -4.44 -2.31
CA ASP A 118 -16.53 -5.46 -3.16
C ASP A 118 -16.83 -6.69 -2.27
N PRO A 119 -18.09 -7.15 -2.17
CA PRO A 119 -18.46 -8.30 -1.35
C PRO A 119 -17.82 -9.62 -1.80
N GLU A 120 -17.26 -9.70 -3.01
CA GLU A 120 -16.55 -10.88 -3.52
C GLU A 120 -15.02 -10.83 -3.25
N SER A 121 -14.53 -9.81 -2.53
CA SER A 121 -13.09 -9.56 -2.26
C SER A 121 -12.62 -9.75 -0.81
#